data_AF-A0A7S2WTN4-F1
#
_entry.id   AF-A0A7S2WTN4-F1
#
_cell.length_a   1.000
_cell.length_b   1.000
_cell.length_c   1.000
_cell.angle_alpha   90.00
_cell.angle_beta   90.00
_cell.angle_gamma   90.00
#
_symmetry.space_group_name_H-M   'P 1'
#
loop_
_entity.id
_entity.type
_entity.pdbx_description
1 polymer ?
#
loop_
_entity_poly.entity_id
_entity_poly.type
_entity_poly.pdbx_seq_one_letter_code
_entity_poly.pdbx_strand_id
1 'polypeptide(L)'
;WNYGVSGPFWYASGATIQVLLFGVLAISLKDIAPSAHTMCEIVRARWGKSAHITFLIFAFLANIIVTSMLLLGGAATVEALTGVNYELASFLIPWGVILYTSAGGLKATF
;
A
#
# COMPACT_ATOMS: atom_id res chain seq x y z
N TRP A 1 21.91 12.40 -4.20
CA TRP A 1 21.45 12.90 -5.51
C TRP A 1 22.34 12.42 -6.67
N ASN A 2 22.69 11.13 -6.74
CA ASN A 2 23.73 10.63 -7.67
C ASN A 2 23.23 10.20 -9.07
N TYR A 3 21.92 10.21 -9.34
CA TYR A 3 21.35 9.68 -10.60
C TYR A 3 20.51 10.68 -11.42
N GLY A 4 20.59 11.99 -11.14
CA GLY A 4 19.93 13.02 -11.94
C GLY A 4 18.44 12.74 -12.25
N VAL A 5 17.98 13.12 -13.45
CA VAL A 5 16.60 12.91 -13.94
C VAL A 5 16.32 11.44 -14.31
N SER A 6 17.35 10.63 -14.55
CA SER A 6 17.17 9.23 -14.92
C SER A 6 16.67 8.37 -13.76
N GLY A 7 17.03 8.69 -12.51
CA GLY A 7 16.52 7.99 -11.32
C GLY A 7 14.99 8.03 -11.20
N PRO A 8 14.37 9.22 -11.18
CA PRO A 8 12.91 9.36 -11.17
C PRO A 8 12.24 8.73 -12.40
N PHE A 9 12.85 8.84 -13.59
CA PHE A 9 12.30 8.29 -14.83
C PHE A 9 12.23 6.75 -14.79
N TRP A 10 13.30 6.08 -14.37
CA TRP A 10 13.32 4.61 -14.23
C TRP A 10 12.37 4.12 -13.14
N TYR A 11 12.28 4.85 -12.01
CA TYR A 11 11.32 4.53 -10.95
C TYR A 11 9.87 4.67 -11.43
N ALA A 12 9.54 5.78 -12.10
CA ALA A 12 8.20 6.01 -12.65
C ALA A 12 7.84 4.99 -13.73
N SER A 13 8.76 4.68 -14.65
CA SER A 13 8.57 3.69 -15.71
C SER A 13 8.35 2.28 -15.14
N GLY A 14 9.09 1.90 -14.11
CA GLY A 14 8.88 0.63 -13.41
C GLY A 14 7.50 0.54 -12.75
N ALA A 15 7.08 1.61 -12.08
CA ALA A 15 5.79 1.67 -11.41
C ALA A 15 4.61 1.65 -12.39
N THR A 16 4.69 2.35 -13.52
CA THR A 16 3.59 2.39 -14.51
C THR A 16 3.31 1.03 -15.13
N ILE A 17 4.34 0.24 -15.43
CA ILE A 17 4.19 -1.11 -15.96
C ILE A 17 3.47 -2.01 -14.95
N GLN A 18 3.84 -1.92 -13.67
CA GLN A 18 3.21 -2.72 -12.61
C GLN A 18 1.73 -2.37 -12.44
N VAL A 19 1.38 -1.07 -12.47
CA VAL A 19 -0.01 -0.61 -12.34
C VAL A 19 -0.85 -1.06 -13.54
N LEU A 20 -0.31 -0.96 -14.77
CA LEU A 20 -1.02 -1.40 -15.98
C LEU A 20 -1.30 -2.91 -15.96
N LEU A 21 -0.29 -3.72 -15.64
CA LEU A 21 -0.44 -5.19 -15.54
C LEU A 21 -1.46 -5.56 -14.46
N PHE A 22 -1.40 -4.92 -13.31
CA PHE A 22 -2.37 -5.14 -12.24
C PHE A 22 -3.79 -4.77 -12.67
N GLY A 23 -3.96 -3.67 -13.41
CA GLY A 23 -5.25 -3.25 -13.96
C GLY A 23 -5.84 -4.30 -14.93
N VAL A 24 -5.04 -4.80 -15.87
CA VAL A 24 -5.50 -5.84 -16.81
C VAL A 24 -5.90 -7.12 -16.06
N LEU A 25 -5.07 -7.57 -15.11
CA LEU A 25 -5.37 -8.75 -14.29
C LEU A 25 -6.65 -8.55 -13.47
N ALA A 26 -6.85 -7.37 -12.86
CA ALA A 26 -8.04 -7.07 -12.07
C ALA A 26 -9.32 -7.10 -12.91
N ILE A 27 -9.28 -6.59 -14.15
CA ILE A 27 -10.41 -6.66 -15.09
C ILE A 27 -10.72 -8.13 -15.42
N SER A 28 -9.72 -8.91 -15.84
CA SER A 28 -9.89 -10.33 -16.15
C SER A 28 -10.42 -11.14 -14.95
N LEU A 29 -9.98 -10.79 -13.74
CA LEU A 29 -10.44 -11.44 -12.51
C LEU A 29 -11.91 -11.15 -12.22
N LYS A 30 -12.36 -9.92 -12.51
CA LYS A 30 -13.75 -9.49 -12.30
C LYS A 30 -14.71 -10.13 -13.29
N ASP A 31 -14.25 -10.41 -14.52
CA ASP A 31 -15.03 -11.17 -15.51
C ASP A 31 -15.21 -12.65 -15.09
N ILE A 32 -14.22 -13.25 -14.43
CA ILE A 32 -14.23 -14.66 -14.02
C ILE A 32 -14.95 -14.86 -12.67
N ALA A 33 -14.76 -13.94 -11.72
CA ALA A 33 -15.26 -14.04 -10.35
C ALA A 33 -15.87 -12.71 -9.86
N PRO A 34 -17.04 -12.31 -10.38
CA PRO A 34 -17.64 -11.00 -10.08
C PRO A 34 -18.09 -10.82 -8.62
N SER A 35 -18.23 -11.91 -7.86
CA SER A 35 -18.63 -11.91 -6.45
C SER A 35 -17.47 -11.94 -5.46
N ALA A 36 -16.22 -12.01 -5.93
CA ALA A 36 -15.06 -11.99 -5.06
C ALA A 36 -14.70 -10.55 -4.68
N HIS A 37 -14.69 -10.25 -3.38
CA HIS A 37 -14.42 -8.92 -2.87
C HIS A 37 -12.98 -8.76 -2.40
N THR A 38 -12.26 -9.85 -2.17
CA THR A 38 -10.85 -9.83 -1.77
C THR A 38 -10.02 -10.87 -2.52
N MET A 39 -8.74 -10.58 -2.74
CA MET A 39 -7.78 -11.55 -3.31
C MET A 39 -7.72 -12.85 -2.48
N CYS A 40 -7.89 -12.74 -1.16
CA CYS A 40 -7.88 -13.88 -0.26
C CYS A 40 -9.07 -14.83 -0.48
N GLU A 41 -10.26 -14.33 -0.82
CA GLU A 41 -11.44 -15.15 -1.15
C GLU A 41 -11.21 -15.99 -2.41
N ILE A 42 -10.57 -15.41 -3.41
CA ILE A 42 -10.22 -16.08 -4.67
C ILE A 42 -9.22 -17.21 -4.40
N VAL A 43 -8.21 -16.92 -3.56
CA VAL A 43 -7.24 -17.94 -3.15
C VAL A 43 -7.92 -19.08 -2.39
N ARG A 44 -8.88 -18.77 -1.52
CA ARG A 44 -9.66 -19.79 -0.78
C ARG A 44 -10.49 -20.66 -1.72
N ALA A 45 -11.15 -20.06 -2.71
CA ALA A 45 -11.99 -20.75 -3.67
C ALA A 45 -11.20 -21.72 -4.57
N ARG A 46 -9.93 -21.39 -4.89
CA ARG A 46 -9.10 -22.19 -5.79
C ARG A 46 -8.13 -23.16 -5.11
N TRP A 47 -7.56 -22.80 -3.96
CA TRP A 47 -6.50 -23.60 -3.28
C TRP A 47 -6.86 -24.04 -1.85
N GLY A 48 -8.05 -23.71 -1.36
CA GLY A 48 -8.54 -24.15 -0.06
C GLY A 48 -8.00 -23.34 1.14
N LYS A 49 -8.25 -23.85 2.36
CA LYS A 49 -8.03 -23.12 3.62
C LYS A 49 -6.55 -22.89 3.97
N SER A 50 -5.68 -23.85 3.67
CA SER A 50 -4.25 -23.74 4.02
C SER A 50 -3.59 -22.59 3.27
N ALA A 51 -3.75 -22.55 1.94
CA ALA A 51 -3.24 -21.46 1.11
C ALA A 51 -3.86 -20.09 1.47
N HIS A 52 -5.15 -20.07 1.83
CA HIS A 52 -5.83 -18.85 2.26
C HIS A 52 -5.18 -18.22 3.51
N ILE A 53 -4.86 -19.03 4.53
CA ILE A 53 -4.23 -18.53 5.76
C ILE A 53 -2.84 -17.94 5.46
N THR A 54 -2.02 -18.63 4.66
CA THR A 54 -0.68 -18.16 4.31
C THR A 54 -0.73 -16.84 3.55
N PHE A 55 -1.62 -16.72 2.57
CA PHE A 55 -1.81 -15.47 1.81
C PHE A 55 -2.38 -14.34 2.68
N LEU A 56 -3.24 -14.65 3.64
CA LEU A 56 -3.77 -13.66 4.58
C LEU A 56 -2.67 -13.12 5.50
N ILE A 57 -1.80 -14.00 6.02
CA ILE A 57 -0.62 -13.60 6.80
C ILE A 57 0.32 -12.72 5.95
N PHE A 58 0.61 -13.12 4.71
CA PHE A 58 1.44 -12.31 3.82
C PHE A 58 0.81 -10.95 3.50
N ALA A 59 -0.50 -10.89 3.26
CA ALA A 59 -1.20 -9.64 3.03
C ALA A 59 -1.13 -8.74 4.27
N PHE A 60 -1.26 -9.30 5.47
CA PHE A 60 -1.16 -8.53 6.71
C PHE A 60 0.26 -7.98 6.94
N LEU A 61 1.28 -8.82 6.75
CA LEU A 61 2.69 -8.41 6.85
C LEU A 61 3.05 -7.36 5.80
N ALA A 62 2.59 -7.51 4.56
CA ALA A 62 2.80 -6.54 3.50
C ALA A 62 2.18 -5.17 3.85
N ASN A 63 0.96 -5.17 4.41
CA ASN A 63 0.35 -3.94 4.90
C ASN A 63 1.20 -3.27 5.98
N ILE A 64 1.70 -4.02 6.97
CA ILE A 64 2.58 -3.47 8.02
C ILE A 64 3.86 -2.86 7.42
N ILE A 65 4.51 -3.56 6.49
CA ILE A 65 5.74 -3.10 5.87
C ILE A 65 5.50 -1.83 5.06
N VAL A 66 4.48 -1.82 4.20
CA VAL A 66 4.15 -0.65 3.37
C VAL A 66 3.76 0.55 4.22
N THR A 67 2.93 0.37 5.26
CA THR A 67 2.60 1.44 6.20
C THR A 67 3.85 1.98 6.91
N SER A 68 4.77 1.10 7.32
CA SER A 68 6.03 1.52 7.95
C SER A 68 6.91 2.31 6.99
N MET A 69 7.03 1.88 5.73
CA MET A 69 7.81 2.60 4.71
C MET A 69 7.23 3.97 4.40
N LEU A 70 5.90 4.08 4.31
CA LEU A 70 5.21 5.36 4.11
C LEU A 70 5.39 6.28 5.32
N LEU A 71 5.33 5.75 6.54
CA LEU A 71 5.54 6.53 7.75
C LEU A 71 6.97 7.06 7.83
N LEU A 72 7.97 6.20 7.66
CA LEU A 72 9.39 6.56 7.67
C LEU A 72 9.71 7.56 6.54
N GLY A 73 9.15 7.34 5.35
CA GLY A 73 9.29 8.24 4.20
C GLY A 73 8.61 9.59 4.41
N GLY A 74 7.42 9.62 5.00
CA GLY A 74 6.70 10.83 5.37
C GLY A 74 7.40 11.63 6.48
N ALA A 75 7.95 10.95 7.49
CA ALA A 75 8.74 11.61 8.53
C ALA A 75 10.01 12.24 7.94
N ALA A 76 10.71 11.55 7.03
CA ALA A 76 11.90 12.06 6.37
C ALA A 76 11.61 13.29 5.48
N THR A 77 10.46 13.34 4.79
CA THR A 77 10.09 14.51 4.00
C THR A 77 9.69 15.70 4.87
N VAL A 78 8.98 15.46 5.98
CA VAL A 78 8.61 16.52 6.94
C VAL A 78 9.85 17.12 7.61
N GLU A 79 10.79 16.28 8.04
CA GLU A 79 12.09 16.73 8.57
C GLU A 79 12.84 17.58 7.54
N ALA A 80 12.91 17.14 6.28
CA ALA A 80 13.58 17.89 5.22
C ALA A 80 12.92 19.24 4.87
N LEU A 81 11.59 19.34 5.02
CA LEU A 81 10.80 20.54 4.69
C LEU A 81 10.72 21.55 5.84
N THR A 82 10.67 21.08 7.09
CA THR A 82 10.35 21.92 8.26
C THR A 82 11.46 21.95 9.32
N GLY A 83 12.46 21.07 9.24
CA GLY A 83 13.53 20.96 10.24
C GLY A 83 13.08 20.36 11.58
N VAL A 84 11.87 19.79 11.66
CA VAL A 84 11.36 19.10 12.85
C VAL A 84 12.08 17.77 13.04
N ASN A 85 12.43 17.42 14.28
CA ASN A 85 13.07 16.15 14.63
C ASN A 85 12.28 14.94 14.10
N TYR A 86 13.00 14.00 13.49
CA TYR A 86 12.47 12.76 12.91
C TYR A 86 11.57 11.96 13.86
N GLU A 87 11.97 11.87 15.14
CA GLU A 87 11.23 11.16 16.18
C GLU A 87 9.85 11.79 16.44
N LEU A 88 9.78 13.13 16.43
CA LEU A 88 8.54 13.85 16.67
C LEU A 88 7.60 13.74 15.48
N ALA A 89 8.14 13.87 14.26
CA ALA A 89 7.38 13.70 13.02
C ALA A 89 6.81 12.28 12.88
N SER A 90 7.62 11.25 13.17
CA SER A 90 7.19 9.85 13.15
C SER A 90 6.09 9.55 14.19
N PHE A 91 6.03 10.29 15.30
CA PHE A 91 4.99 10.12 16.31
C PHE A 91 3.71 10.90 15.99
N LEU A 92 3.81 12.09 15.40
CA LEU A 92 2.66 12.95 15.10
C LEU A 92 1.87 12.51 13.87
N ILE A 93 2.55 12.01 12.82
CA ILE A 93 1.91 11.56 11.58
C ILE A 93 0.86 10.46 11.83
N PRO A 94 1.14 9.39 12.60
CA PRO A 94 0.16 8.35 12.90
C PRO A 94 -1.07 8.86 13.67
N TRP A 95 -0.90 9.83 14.58
CA TRP A 95 -2.04 10.41 15.31
C TRP A 95 -2.97 11.19 14.39
N GLY A 96 -2.42 11.98 13.46
CA GLY A 96 -3.22 12.62 12.42
C GLY A 96 -3.95 11.60 11.55
N VAL A 97 -3.27 10.49 11.22
CA VAL A 97 -3.84 9.39 10.44
C VAL A 97 -5.00 8.69 11.14
N ILE A 98 -4.83 8.36 12.42
CA ILE A 98 -5.85 7.70 13.24
C ILE A 98 -7.06 8.62 13.41
N LEU A 99 -6.85 9.91 13.67
CA LEU A 99 -7.95 10.86 13.81
C LEU A 99 -8.78 10.98 12.53
N TYR A 100 -8.17 11.18 11.36
CA TYR A 100 -8.94 11.28 10.11
C TYR A 100 -9.60 9.95 9.73
N THR A 101 -8.95 8.82 10.01
CA THR A 101 -9.50 7.49 9.70
C THR A 101 -10.69 7.17 10.60
N SER A 102 -10.62 7.55 11.88
CA SER A 102 -11.71 7.36 12.84
C SER A 102 -12.93 8.23 12.54
N ALA A 103 -12.71 9.45 12.02
CA ALA A 103 -13.79 10.36 11.64
C ALA A 103 -14.42 10.01 10.27
N GLY A 104 -13.64 9.42 9.35
CA GLY A 104 -14.08 9.14 7.97
C GLY A 104 -14.63 7.73 7.73
N GLY A 105 -14.21 6.73 8.51
CA GLY A 105 -14.60 5.33 8.32
C GLY A 105 -14.23 4.74 6.95
N LEU A 106 -14.67 3.50 6.68
CA LEU A 106 -14.49 2.78 5.39
C LEU A 106 -15.03 3.50 4.14
N LYS A 107 -15.75 4.62 4.33
CA LYS A 107 -16.32 5.47 3.26
C LYS A 107 -15.41 6.63 2.86
N ALA A 108 -14.38 6.94 3.65
CA ALA A 108 -13.39 7.98 3.33
C ALA A 108 -12.11 7.41 2.68
N THR A 109 -12.02 6.09 2.49
CA THR A 109 -10.84 5.38 1.95
C THR A 109 -11.09 4.72 0.58
N PHE A 110 -12.32 4.80 0.04
CA PHE A 110 -12.68 4.35 -1.30
C PHE A 110 -12.84 5.51 -2.28
#